data_AF-A0A955X7W5-F1
#
_entry.id   AF-A0A955X7W5-F1
#
_cell.length_a   1.000
_cell.length_b   1.000
_cell.length_c   1.000
_cell.angle_alpha   90.00
_cell.angle_beta   90.00
_cell.angle_gamma   90.00
#
_symmetry.space_group_name_H-M   'P 1'
#
loop_
_entity.id
_entity.type
_entity.pdbx_description
1 polymer ?
#
loop_
_entity_poly.entity_id
_entity_poly.type
_entity_poly.pdbx_seq_one_letter_code
_entity_poly.pdbx_strand_id
1 'polypeptide(L)'
;MVLPGQARHRWPALLALAVAWCAAGEARAARIVVFPLDARGVDASLTQEGTRTVLARLRRVRGIEVVDPETGQAELGVNLTKQARACEYDVFCLVEVGELLQAEQVLIGHLSRPLPTDPKADEGLEFKLIVLDVARAAITEVLLWRVPDLDPSALQEAARAAVSRLFAPKDAELMVELSPPDAELRIYGEQVNLPEAGAAMPYWSGVYHAVVSAPGYLPERLRIPVMRGDEPARVSVSLEPDPLYVAEAKGPVKVFDKDSRRIGSGASAGTVGAVEVRPPPRGTPSRACLPGSSPARASG
;
A
#
# COMPACT_ATOMS: atom_id res chain seq x y z
N MET A 1 -25.10 51.95 62.64
CA MET A 1 -25.27 52.73 61.40
C MET A 1 -25.88 51.81 60.37
N VAL A 2 -27.13 52.09 60.03
CA VAL A 2 -27.94 51.39 59.03
C VAL A 2 -27.63 52.03 57.69
N LEU A 3 -27.40 51.25 56.62
CA LEU A 3 -28.16 51.40 55.38
C LEU A 3 -28.21 50.08 54.58
N PRO A 4 -29.31 49.82 53.84
CA PRO A 4 -29.68 48.55 53.25
C PRO A 4 -29.59 48.56 51.71
N GLY A 5 -29.74 47.38 51.11
CA GLY A 5 -30.60 47.26 49.92
C GLY A 5 -29.94 46.88 48.59
N GLN A 6 -30.76 46.14 47.83
CA GLN A 6 -30.69 45.86 46.39
C GLN A 6 -29.77 44.70 45.96
N ALA A 7 -30.15 43.80 45.05
CA ALA A 7 -31.45 43.50 44.47
C ALA A 7 -31.34 42.05 43.94
N ARG A 8 -32.32 41.22 44.27
CA ARG A 8 -32.43 39.85 43.75
C ARG A 8 -32.84 39.94 42.28
N HIS A 9 -31.89 39.87 41.35
CA HIS A 9 -32.20 39.60 39.95
C HIS A 9 -32.51 38.11 39.77
N ARG A 10 -33.80 37.82 39.86
CA ARG A 10 -34.43 36.63 39.28
C ARG A 10 -34.24 36.67 37.77
N TRP A 11 -33.43 35.77 37.23
CA TRP A 11 -33.50 35.40 35.82
C TRP A 11 -34.50 34.24 35.70
N PRO A 12 -35.70 34.46 35.13
CA PRO A 12 -36.57 33.38 34.76
C PRO A 12 -36.08 32.77 33.43
N ALA A 13 -36.14 31.44 33.39
CA ALA A 13 -36.50 30.60 32.24
C ALA A 13 -36.16 31.12 30.83
N LEU A 14 -35.24 30.39 30.17
CA LEU A 14 -35.21 30.01 28.75
C LEU A 14 -33.96 29.10 28.63
N LEU A 15 -33.95 27.82 29.06
CA LEU A 15 -34.65 26.69 28.43
C LEU A 15 -34.79 26.77 26.91
N ALA A 16 -33.79 27.34 26.23
CA ALA A 16 -33.46 26.95 24.87
C ALA A 16 -32.49 25.76 24.97
N LEU A 17 -33.02 24.58 25.33
CA LEU A 17 -32.45 23.32 24.87
C LEU A 17 -32.64 23.31 23.35
N ALA A 18 -31.75 24.02 22.65
CA ALA A 18 -31.47 23.72 21.28
C ALA A 18 -30.92 22.29 21.30
N VAL A 19 -31.84 21.33 21.18
CA VAL A 19 -31.57 20.03 20.62
C VAL A 19 -31.10 20.33 19.20
N ALA A 20 -29.85 20.77 19.08
CA ALA A 20 -29.04 20.46 17.93
C ALA A 20 -28.93 18.94 17.98
N TRP A 21 -30.01 18.26 17.54
CA TRP A 21 -29.88 17.04 16.80
C TRP A 21 -28.97 17.43 15.65
N CYS A 22 -27.66 17.32 15.92
CA CYS A 22 -26.74 16.84 14.92
C CYS A 22 -27.46 15.63 14.35
N ALA A 23 -28.13 15.84 13.21
CA ALA A 23 -28.16 14.84 12.17
C ALA A 23 -26.69 14.58 11.87
N ALA A 24 -26.06 13.80 12.74
CA ALA A 24 -24.90 13.01 12.41
C ALA A 24 -25.47 12.12 11.32
N GLY A 25 -25.40 12.61 10.08
CA GLY A 25 -25.73 11.82 8.92
C GLY A 25 -24.98 10.53 9.13
N GLU A 26 -25.72 9.43 9.25
CA GLU A 26 -25.12 8.12 9.41
C GLU A 26 -24.07 8.02 8.33
N ALA A 27 -22.80 8.05 8.73
CA ALA A 27 -21.70 7.96 7.80
C ALA A 27 -21.90 6.61 7.11
N ARG A 28 -22.38 6.64 5.87
CA ARG A 28 -22.62 5.43 5.09
C ARG A 28 -21.30 4.67 5.09
N ALA A 29 -21.37 3.38 5.42
CA ALA A 29 -20.17 2.54 5.40
C ALA A 29 -19.57 2.57 4.00
N ALA A 30 -18.27 2.85 3.91
CA ALA A 30 -17.55 2.87 2.65
C ALA A 30 -17.59 1.48 2.02
N ARG A 31 -18.14 1.35 0.82
CA ARG A 31 -18.25 0.07 0.11
C ARG A 31 -16.95 -0.18 -0.67
N ILE A 32 -16.24 -1.25 -0.33
CA ILE A 32 -14.97 -1.63 -0.94
C ILE A 32 -15.11 -2.95 -1.67
N VAL A 33 -14.77 -2.97 -2.95
CA VAL A 33 -14.65 -4.20 -3.74
C VAL A 33 -13.24 -4.73 -3.66
N VAL A 34 -13.10 -6.02 -3.33
CA VAL A 34 -11.80 -6.69 -3.23
C VAL A 34 -11.69 -7.73 -4.33
N PHE A 35 -10.68 -7.60 -5.17
CA PHE A 35 -10.34 -8.63 -6.16
C PHE A 35 -9.44 -9.70 -5.54
N PRO A 36 -9.47 -10.95 -6.06
CA PRO A 36 -8.48 -11.95 -5.69
C PRO A 36 -7.07 -11.45 -5.98
N LEU A 37 -6.12 -11.75 -5.10
CA LEU A 37 -4.71 -11.47 -5.35
C LEU A 37 -4.22 -12.29 -6.55
N ASP A 38 -3.54 -11.63 -7.48
CA ASP A 38 -2.94 -12.31 -8.63
C ASP A 38 -1.66 -13.06 -8.22
N ALA A 39 -1.44 -14.22 -8.84
CA ALA A 39 -0.25 -15.04 -8.62
C ALA A 39 0.77 -14.80 -9.75
N ARG A 40 1.98 -14.34 -9.40
CA ARG A 40 3.06 -14.07 -10.36
C ARG A 40 4.33 -14.84 -9.98
N GLY A 41 4.46 -16.05 -10.49
CA GLY A 41 5.57 -16.94 -10.12
C GLY A 41 5.45 -17.51 -8.70
N VAL A 42 4.23 -17.56 -8.16
CA VAL A 42 3.88 -18.19 -6.88
C VAL A 42 2.68 -19.10 -7.06
N ASP A 43 2.44 -20.01 -6.12
CA ASP A 43 1.29 -20.91 -6.15
C ASP A 43 -0.03 -20.16 -5.93
N ALA A 44 -1.07 -20.54 -6.68
CA ALA A 44 -2.40 -19.95 -6.56
C ALA A 44 -3.06 -20.17 -5.19
N SER A 45 -2.68 -21.23 -4.46
CA SER A 45 -3.14 -21.46 -3.09
C SER A 45 -2.69 -20.36 -2.14
N LEU A 46 -1.47 -19.84 -2.35
CA LEU A 46 -0.88 -18.80 -1.52
C LEU A 46 -1.62 -17.45 -1.70
N THR A 47 -1.98 -17.11 -2.93
CA THR A 47 -2.78 -15.90 -3.19
C THR A 47 -4.21 -16.03 -2.68
N GLN A 48 -4.80 -17.22 -2.73
CA GLN A 48 -6.11 -17.49 -2.11
C GLN A 48 -6.05 -17.29 -0.59
N GLU A 49 -5.01 -17.79 0.07
CA GLU A 49 -4.80 -17.61 1.50
C GLU A 49 -4.60 -16.12 1.86
N GLY A 50 -3.76 -15.41 1.11
CA GLY A 50 -3.57 -13.97 1.26
C GLY A 50 -4.88 -13.20 1.09
N THR A 51 -5.66 -13.52 0.04
CA THR A 51 -6.98 -12.92 -0.22
C THR A 51 -7.94 -13.15 0.95
N ARG A 52 -8.05 -14.39 1.44
CA ARG A 52 -8.91 -14.72 2.59
C ARG A 52 -8.51 -13.94 3.83
N THR A 53 -7.20 -13.79 4.07
CA THR A 53 -6.70 -13.05 5.24
C THR A 53 -7.00 -11.56 5.13
N VAL A 54 -6.80 -10.96 3.95
CA VAL A 54 -7.18 -9.56 3.66
C VAL A 54 -8.67 -9.35 3.90
N LEU A 55 -9.54 -10.19 3.33
CA LEU A 55 -11.00 -10.12 3.51
C LEU A 55 -11.41 -10.25 4.98
N ALA A 56 -10.85 -11.23 5.69
CA ALA A 56 -11.14 -11.45 7.10
C ALA A 56 -10.74 -10.26 7.97
N ARG A 57 -9.66 -9.55 7.61
CA ARG A 57 -9.24 -8.34 8.32
C ARG A 57 -10.08 -7.12 7.94
N LEU A 58 -10.38 -6.91 6.67
CA LEU A 58 -11.20 -5.80 6.18
C LEU A 58 -12.60 -5.79 6.82
N ARG A 59 -13.24 -6.96 6.93
CA ARG A 59 -14.56 -7.10 7.58
C ARG A 59 -14.57 -6.72 9.06
N ARG A 60 -13.41 -6.56 9.70
CA ARG A 60 -13.28 -6.11 11.09
C ARG A 60 -13.04 -4.59 11.21
N VAL A 61 -12.80 -3.90 10.10
CA VAL A 61 -12.65 -2.44 10.08
C VAL A 61 -14.04 -1.82 10.16
N ARG A 62 -14.22 -0.89 11.11
CA ARG A 62 -15.52 -0.24 11.31
C ARG A 62 -15.82 0.72 10.16
N GLY A 63 -17.08 0.76 9.74
CA GLY A 63 -17.53 1.68 8.70
C GLY A 63 -17.12 1.27 7.28
N ILE A 64 -16.74 0.00 7.07
CA ILE A 64 -16.45 -0.55 5.74
C ILE A 64 -17.44 -1.69 5.45
N GLU A 65 -18.07 -1.64 4.29
CA GLU A 65 -18.79 -2.76 3.69
C GLU A 65 -17.87 -3.42 2.65
N VAL A 66 -17.64 -4.73 2.78
CA VAL A 66 -16.72 -5.46 1.90
C VAL A 66 -17.50 -6.29 0.90
N VAL A 67 -17.31 -6.02 -0.39
CA VAL A 67 -17.74 -6.89 -1.50
C VAL A 67 -16.59 -7.83 -1.81
N ASP A 68 -16.73 -9.09 -1.40
CA ASP A 68 -15.74 -10.13 -1.68
C ASP A 68 -15.78 -10.61 -3.15
N PRO A 69 -14.75 -11.34 -3.62
CA PRO A 69 -14.70 -11.80 -5.01
C PRO A 69 -15.89 -12.64 -5.46
N GLU A 70 -16.48 -13.42 -4.55
CA GLU A 70 -17.60 -14.33 -4.85
C GLU A 70 -18.88 -13.51 -5.05
N THR A 71 -19.12 -12.53 -4.19
CA THR A 71 -20.22 -11.57 -4.29
C THR A 71 -20.08 -10.69 -5.54
N GLY A 72 -18.88 -10.15 -5.78
CA GLY A 72 -18.60 -9.37 -6.98
C GLY A 72 -18.83 -10.18 -8.26
N GLN A 73 -18.46 -11.47 -8.26
CA GLN A 73 -18.74 -12.36 -9.39
C GLN A 73 -20.24 -12.65 -9.58
N ALA A 74 -21.00 -12.78 -8.49
CA ALA A 74 -22.45 -12.97 -8.56
C ALA A 74 -23.17 -11.73 -9.13
N GLU A 75 -22.73 -10.53 -8.74
CA GLU A 75 -23.30 -9.27 -9.20
C GLU A 75 -22.91 -8.93 -10.65
N LEU A 76 -21.65 -9.14 -11.05
CA LEU A 76 -21.16 -8.84 -12.40
C LEU A 76 -21.41 -9.97 -13.42
N GLY A 77 -21.55 -11.21 -12.95
CA GLY A 77 -21.51 -12.39 -13.80
C GLY A 77 -20.09 -12.78 -14.25
N VAL A 78 -19.97 -14.00 -14.80
CA VAL A 78 -18.68 -14.64 -15.09
C VAL A 78 -17.84 -13.89 -16.13
N ASN A 79 -18.48 -13.33 -17.17
CA ASN A 79 -17.74 -12.67 -18.26
C ASN A 79 -17.12 -11.34 -17.82
N LEU A 80 -17.88 -10.50 -17.12
CA LEU A 80 -17.37 -9.23 -16.60
C LEU A 80 -16.34 -9.45 -15.50
N THR A 81 -16.48 -10.49 -14.68
CA THR A 81 -15.44 -10.86 -13.69
C THR A 81 -14.12 -11.23 -14.36
N LYS A 82 -14.16 -11.97 -15.47
CA LYS A 82 -12.94 -12.29 -16.24
C LYS A 82 -12.31 -11.03 -16.84
N GLN A 83 -13.13 -10.12 -17.37
CA GLN A 83 -12.66 -8.85 -17.89
C GLN A 83 -12.05 -7.98 -16.79
N ALA A 84 -12.69 -7.91 -15.62
CA ALA A 84 -12.19 -7.16 -14.47
C ALA A 84 -10.81 -7.66 -14.01
N ARG A 85 -10.59 -8.98 -14.02
CA ARG A 85 -9.26 -9.56 -13.76
C ARG A 85 -8.24 -9.26 -14.86
N ALA A 86 -8.70 -9.16 -16.10
CA ALA A 86 -7.84 -8.79 -17.23
C ALA A 86 -7.50 -7.30 -17.26
N CYS A 87 -8.15 -6.45 -16.44
CA CYS A 87 -7.80 -5.04 -16.32
C CYS A 87 -6.36 -4.85 -15.79
N GLU A 88 -5.78 -5.83 -15.09
CA GLU A 88 -4.48 -5.74 -14.40
C GLU A 88 -4.37 -4.47 -13.52
N TYR A 89 -3.86 -3.37 -14.09
CA TYR A 89 -3.72 -2.06 -13.45
C TYR A 89 -4.28 -0.90 -14.29
N ASP A 90 -5.10 -1.20 -15.30
CA ASP A 90 -5.85 -0.18 -16.04
C ASP A 90 -6.91 0.42 -15.12
N VAL A 91 -6.60 1.62 -14.61
CA VAL A 91 -7.42 2.37 -13.68
C VAL A 91 -8.83 2.61 -14.23
N PHE A 92 -8.97 2.90 -15.53
CA PHE A 92 -10.29 3.17 -16.11
C PHE A 92 -11.15 1.90 -16.13
N CYS A 93 -10.56 0.77 -16.54
CA CYS A 93 -11.22 -0.53 -16.53
C CYS A 93 -11.68 -0.92 -15.11
N LEU A 94 -10.85 -0.69 -14.09
CA LEU A 94 -11.17 -0.97 -12.70
C LEU A 94 -12.24 -0.02 -12.12
N VAL A 95 -12.22 1.25 -12.52
CA VAL A 95 -13.23 2.24 -12.12
C VAL A 95 -14.60 1.88 -12.68
N GLU A 96 -14.71 1.50 -13.95
CA GLU A 96 -15.97 1.03 -14.55
C GLU A 96 -16.56 -0.15 -13.77
N VAL A 97 -15.72 -1.11 -13.39
CA VAL A 97 -16.17 -2.25 -12.58
C VAL A 97 -16.58 -1.81 -11.16
N GLY A 98 -15.84 -0.88 -10.56
CA GLY A 98 -16.19 -0.27 -9.27
C GLY A 98 -17.55 0.43 -9.31
N GLU A 99 -17.83 1.20 -10.36
CA GLU A 99 -19.11 1.88 -10.55
C GLU A 99 -20.28 0.90 -10.69
N LEU A 100 -20.09 -0.18 -11.47
CA LEU A 100 -21.10 -1.24 -11.62
C LEU A 100 -21.44 -1.92 -10.29
N LEU A 101 -20.46 -2.07 -9.40
CA LEU A 101 -20.62 -2.65 -8.06
C LEU A 101 -20.98 -1.62 -6.98
N GLN A 102 -21.21 -0.35 -7.38
CA GLN A 102 -21.48 0.78 -6.49
C GLN A 102 -20.42 0.95 -5.39
N ALA A 103 -19.17 0.62 -5.70
CA ALA A 103 -18.05 0.70 -4.79
C ALA A 103 -17.52 2.14 -4.70
N GLU A 104 -17.13 2.55 -3.51
CA GLU A 104 -16.36 3.78 -3.31
C GLU A 104 -14.88 3.55 -3.60
N GLN A 105 -14.39 2.35 -3.28
CA GLN A 105 -13.01 1.95 -3.49
C GLN A 105 -12.88 0.54 -4.06
N VAL A 106 -11.80 0.33 -4.79
CA VAL A 106 -11.39 -0.99 -5.29
C VAL A 106 -10.02 -1.34 -4.72
N LEU A 107 -9.91 -2.52 -4.13
CA LEU A 107 -8.65 -3.10 -3.66
C LEU A 107 -8.24 -4.23 -4.60
N ILE A 108 -7.09 -4.06 -5.25
CA ILE A 108 -6.41 -5.09 -6.03
C ILE A 108 -5.05 -5.39 -5.43
N GLY A 109 -4.43 -6.48 -5.87
CA GLY A 109 -3.07 -6.78 -5.46
C GLY A 109 -2.55 -8.05 -6.10
N HIS A 110 -1.28 -8.33 -5.83
CA HIS A 110 -0.63 -9.55 -6.28
C HIS A 110 0.41 -10.03 -5.28
N LEU A 111 0.72 -11.33 -5.38
CA LEU A 111 1.92 -11.91 -4.81
C LEU A 111 2.86 -12.31 -5.94
N SER A 112 4.12 -11.90 -5.85
CA SER A 112 5.15 -12.30 -6.80
C SER A 112 6.38 -12.82 -6.08
N ARG A 113 7.14 -13.69 -6.76
CA ARG A 113 8.49 -14.03 -6.35
C ARG A 113 9.48 -13.21 -7.20
N PRO A 114 10.45 -12.50 -6.58
CA PRO A 114 11.48 -11.80 -7.33
C PRO A 114 12.21 -12.74 -8.29
N LEU A 115 12.61 -12.24 -9.45
CA LEU A 115 13.38 -13.04 -10.39
C LEU A 115 14.78 -13.32 -9.81
N PRO A 116 15.33 -14.53 -9.98
CA PRO A 116 16.66 -14.91 -9.44
C PRO A 116 17.82 -14.06 -9.96
N THR A 117 17.60 -13.24 -10.98
CA THR A 117 18.60 -12.41 -11.63
C THR A 117 18.96 -11.15 -10.84
N ASP A 118 18.19 -10.80 -9.79
CA ASP A 118 18.52 -9.68 -8.93
C ASP A 118 19.28 -10.18 -7.69
N PRO A 119 20.61 -10.02 -7.61
CA PRO A 119 21.40 -10.44 -6.45
C PRO A 119 21.08 -9.62 -5.19
N LYS A 120 20.27 -8.55 -5.31
CA LYS A 120 19.75 -7.75 -4.20
C LYS A 120 18.27 -8.04 -3.90
N ALA A 121 17.66 -8.98 -4.61
CA ALA A 121 16.37 -9.50 -4.21
C ALA A 121 16.59 -10.36 -2.97
N ASP A 122 16.40 -9.73 -1.81
CA ASP A 122 16.22 -10.45 -0.56
C ASP A 122 15.21 -11.59 -0.77
N GLU A 123 15.57 -12.79 -0.31
CA GLU A 123 14.69 -13.95 -0.30
C GLU A 123 13.37 -13.59 0.38
N GLY A 124 12.29 -13.53 -0.40
CA GLY A 124 10.98 -13.11 0.07
C GLY A 124 9.96 -13.00 -1.05
N LEU A 125 8.70 -13.00 -0.66
CA LEU A 125 7.55 -12.72 -1.51
C LEU A 125 7.34 -11.22 -1.59
N GLU A 126 7.15 -10.70 -2.79
CA GLU A 126 6.63 -9.36 -2.98
C GLU A 126 5.11 -9.41 -2.83
N PHE A 127 4.59 -8.73 -1.82
CA PHE A 127 3.18 -8.53 -1.56
C PHE A 127 2.80 -7.10 -1.87
N LYS A 128 2.01 -6.92 -2.93
CA LYS A 128 1.56 -5.61 -3.38
C LYS A 128 0.05 -5.47 -3.24
N LEU A 129 -0.39 -4.39 -2.63
CA LEU A 129 -1.80 -3.96 -2.59
C LEU A 129 -1.92 -2.56 -3.18
N ILE A 130 -3.01 -2.30 -3.89
CA ILE A 130 -3.32 -1.01 -4.50
C ILE A 130 -4.76 -0.67 -4.20
N VAL A 131 -4.99 0.52 -3.65
CA VAL A 131 -6.33 1.07 -3.41
C VAL A 131 -6.63 2.11 -4.47
N LEU A 132 -7.74 1.92 -5.18
CA LEU A 132 -8.27 2.88 -6.13
C LEU A 132 -9.52 3.54 -5.57
N ASP A 133 -9.62 4.86 -5.74
CA ASP A 133 -10.82 5.64 -5.49
C ASP A 133 -11.63 5.71 -6.79
N VAL A 134 -12.85 5.17 -6.75
CA VAL A 134 -13.70 5.03 -7.95
C VAL A 134 -14.16 6.40 -8.43
N ALA A 135 -14.60 7.28 -7.52
CA ALA A 135 -15.12 8.60 -7.87
C ALA A 135 -14.03 9.52 -8.45
N ARG A 136 -12.79 9.37 -8.00
CA ARG A 136 -11.64 10.16 -8.47
C ARG A 136 -10.92 9.52 -9.66
N ALA A 137 -11.27 8.30 -10.02
CA ALA A 137 -10.58 7.48 -11.01
C ALA A 137 -9.05 7.49 -10.81
N ALA A 138 -8.61 7.28 -9.57
CA ALA A 138 -7.21 7.43 -9.19
C ALA A 138 -6.75 6.39 -8.17
N ILE A 139 -5.50 5.96 -8.31
CA ILE A 139 -4.80 5.20 -7.26
C ILE A 139 -4.56 6.17 -6.09
N THR A 140 -5.08 5.82 -4.92
CA THR A 140 -4.91 6.61 -3.69
C THR A 140 -3.78 6.08 -2.83
N GLU A 141 -3.62 4.76 -2.77
CA GLU A 141 -2.59 4.11 -1.97
C GLU A 141 -1.93 2.97 -2.73
N VAL A 142 -0.63 2.81 -2.54
CA VAL A 142 0.16 1.67 -3.01
C VAL A 142 1.00 1.16 -1.85
N LEU A 143 0.80 -0.10 -1.51
CA LEU A 143 1.59 -0.81 -0.53
C LEU A 143 2.40 -1.88 -1.25
N LEU A 144 3.73 -1.86 -1.07
CA LEU A 144 4.66 -2.81 -1.65
C LEU A 144 5.57 -3.33 -0.56
N TRP A 145 5.35 -4.57 -0.14
CA TRP A 145 6.01 -5.18 1.00
C TRP A 145 6.78 -6.44 0.58
N ARG A 146 7.97 -6.61 1.15
CA ARG A 146 8.77 -7.83 1.04
C ARG A 146 8.52 -8.68 2.27
N VAL A 147 7.83 -9.80 2.07
CA VAL A 147 7.44 -10.75 3.11
C VAL A 147 8.42 -11.92 3.11
N PRO A 148 9.04 -12.29 4.23
CA PRO A 148 9.89 -13.48 4.30
C PRO A 148 9.11 -14.73 3.84
N ASP A 149 9.68 -15.53 2.94
CA ASP A 149 9.00 -16.71 2.37
C ASP A 149 9.21 -17.99 3.22
N LEU A 150 10.18 -17.96 4.14
CA LEU A 150 10.52 -19.06 5.03
C LEU A 150 9.49 -19.31 6.15
N ASP A 151 8.62 -18.35 6.44
CA ASP A 151 7.62 -18.43 7.49
C ASP A 151 6.21 -18.44 6.88
N PRO A 152 5.48 -19.58 6.92
CA PRO A 152 4.11 -19.67 6.42
C PRO A 152 3.15 -18.65 7.05
N SER A 153 3.42 -18.22 8.27
CA SER A 153 2.58 -17.23 8.97
C SER A 153 2.88 -15.78 8.56
N ALA A 154 4.05 -15.51 7.98
CA ALA A 154 4.48 -14.15 7.63
C ALA A 154 3.55 -13.47 6.62
N LEU A 155 3.01 -14.22 5.65
CA LEU A 155 2.03 -13.70 4.71
C LEU A 155 0.73 -13.29 5.41
N GLN A 156 0.24 -14.11 6.35
CA GLN A 156 -0.97 -13.78 7.08
C GLN A 156 -0.78 -12.55 7.98
N GLU A 157 0.38 -12.44 8.61
CA GLU A 157 0.76 -11.28 9.42
C GLU A 157 0.87 -10.01 8.57
N ALA A 158 1.55 -10.10 7.42
CA ALA A 158 1.67 -9.03 6.45
C ALA A 158 0.30 -8.58 5.92
N ALA A 159 -0.58 -9.52 5.54
CA ALA A 159 -1.93 -9.19 5.10
C ALA A 159 -2.75 -8.46 6.17
N ARG A 160 -2.66 -8.87 7.44
CA ARG A 160 -3.35 -8.20 8.56
C ARG A 160 -2.80 -6.80 8.82
N ALA A 161 -1.47 -6.66 8.82
CA ALA A 161 -0.80 -5.38 9.01
C ALA A 161 -1.07 -4.41 7.84
N ALA A 162 -1.08 -4.91 6.60
CA ALA A 162 -1.33 -4.12 5.40
C ALA A 162 -2.74 -3.52 5.39
N VAL A 163 -3.77 -4.33 5.70
CA VAL A 163 -5.14 -3.82 5.81
C VAL A 163 -5.28 -2.78 6.92
N SER A 164 -4.60 -2.99 8.06
CA SER A 164 -4.62 -2.00 9.16
C SER A 164 -3.97 -0.69 8.72
N ARG A 165 -2.83 -0.76 8.01
CA ARG A 165 -2.15 0.43 7.47
C ARG A 165 -3.00 1.19 6.46
N LEU A 166 -3.69 0.48 5.56
CA LEU A 166 -4.45 1.09 4.48
C LEU A 166 -5.80 1.67 4.93
N PHE A 167 -6.45 1.06 5.93
CA PHE A 167 -7.86 1.35 6.24
C PHE A 167 -8.17 1.67 7.70
N ALA A 168 -7.19 1.58 8.61
CA ALA A 168 -7.38 1.91 10.01
C ALA A 168 -6.51 3.10 10.44
N PRO A 169 -6.98 3.92 11.40
CA PRO A 169 -6.09 4.87 12.05
C PRO A 169 -5.00 4.12 12.82
N LYS A 170 -3.86 4.78 13.00
CA LYS A 170 -2.81 4.33 13.91
C LYS A 170 -3.39 4.18 15.31
N ASP A 171 -3.11 3.04 15.95
CA ASP A 171 -3.75 2.64 17.21
C ASP A 171 -2.78 2.05 18.24
N ALA A 172 -1.48 2.22 18.00
CA ALA A 172 -0.40 1.80 18.87
C ALA A 172 0.78 2.80 18.77
N GLU A 173 1.78 2.60 19.61
CA GLU A 173 3.05 3.32 19.52
C GLU A 173 4.22 2.34 19.40
N LEU A 174 5.25 2.73 18.66
CA LEU A 174 6.49 1.98 18.48
C LEU A 174 7.67 2.87 18.91
N MET A 175 8.55 2.33 19.72
CA MET A 175 9.78 2.98 20.17
C MET A 175 10.96 2.08 19.81
N VAL A 176 11.92 2.62 19.04
CA VAL A 176 13.04 1.85 18.52
C VAL A 176 14.36 2.46 18.97
N GLU A 177 15.26 1.62 19.47
CA GLU A 177 16.63 1.95 19.83
C GLU A 177 17.57 1.04 19.05
N LEU A 178 18.44 1.63 18.23
CA LEU A 178 19.38 0.88 17.40
C LEU A 178 20.81 1.18 17.83
N SER A 179 21.63 0.14 17.86
CA SER A 179 23.09 0.22 18.04
C SER A 179 23.75 -0.58 16.90
N PRO A 180 24.55 0.05 16.02
CA PRO A 180 24.97 1.44 16.05
C PRO A 180 23.82 2.42 15.69
N PRO A 181 23.94 3.71 16.04
CA PRO A 181 22.87 4.69 15.85
C PRO A 181 22.57 5.04 14.37
N ASP A 182 23.46 4.66 13.45
CA ASP A 182 23.28 4.83 12.00
C ASP A 182 22.64 3.61 11.31
N ALA A 183 22.21 2.60 12.07
CA ALA A 183 21.50 1.46 11.52
C ALA A 183 20.14 1.84 10.93
N GLU A 184 19.77 1.17 9.83
CA GLU A 184 18.48 1.31 9.17
C GLU A 184 17.53 0.21 9.64
N LEU A 185 16.31 0.59 10.05
CA LEU A 185 15.21 -0.35 10.23
C LEU A 185 14.36 -0.40 8.96
N ARG A 186 14.19 -1.59 8.38
CA ARG A 186 13.25 -1.84 7.28
C ARG A 186 12.16 -2.79 7.72
N ILE A 187 10.91 -2.34 7.70
CA ILE A 187 9.74 -3.18 8.00
C ILE A 187 9.12 -3.62 6.67
N TYR A 188 9.06 -4.93 6.44
CA TYR A 188 8.64 -5.52 5.17
C TYR A 188 9.35 -4.89 3.95
N GLY A 189 10.66 -4.62 4.08
CA GLY A 189 11.47 -4.00 3.03
C GLY A 189 11.32 -2.48 2.88
N GLU A 190 10.38 -1.84 3.57
CA GLU A 190 10.21 -0.39 3.57
C GLU A 190 11.04 0.25 4.69
N GLN A 191 11.87 1.23 4.35
CA GLN A 191 12.66 1.97 5.34
C GLN A 191 11.76 2.80 6.25
N VAL A 192 11.94 2.62 7.56
CA VAL A 192 11.20 3.38 8.58
C VAL A 192 12.00 4.62 8.95
N ASN A 193 11.37 5.79 8.85
CA ASN A 193 11.94 7.03 9.36
C ASN A 193 11.80 7.05 10.88
N LEU A 194 12.85 6.62 11.57
CA LEU A 194 12.89 6.62 13.03
C LEU A 194 12.98 8.07 13.56
N PRO A 195 12.24 8.41 14.63
CA PRO A 195 12.45 9.67 15.33
C PRO A 195 13.80 9.64 16.07
N GLU A 196 14.13 10.72 16.80
CA GLU A 196 15.29 10.73 17.69
C GLU A 196 15.27 9.52 18.63
N ALA A 197 16.45 8.97 18.94
CA ALA A 197 16.59 7.70 19.65
C ALA A 197 15.74 7.66 20.93
N GLY A 198 14.91 6.62 21.07
CA GLY A 198 14.03 6.43 22.21
C GLY A 198 12.72 7.23 22.17
N ALA A 199 12.44 8.01 21.13
CA ALA A 199 11.13 8.64 20.96
C ALA A 199 10.10 7.63 20.42
N ALA A 200 8.89 7.67 20.97
CA ALA A 200 7.78 6.87 20.48
C ALA A 200 7.18 7.50 19.21
N MET A 201 6.77 6.67 18.25
CA MET A 201 6.06 7.08 17.05
C MET A 201 4.71 6.35 16.93
N PRO A 202 3.64 7.02 16.47
CA PRO A 202 2.36 6.37 16.28
C PRO A 202 2.46 5.36 15.14
N TYR A 203 1.92 4.17 15.38
CA TYR A 203 1.99 3.01 14.49
C TYR A 203 0.68 2.21 14.50
N TRP A 204 0.60 1.19 13.66
CA TRP A 204 -0.53 0.26 13.65
C TRP A 204 -0.20 -0.97 14.48
N SER A 205 -1.17 -1.47 15.23
CA SER A 205 -1.04 -2.74 15.93
C SER A 205 -0.96 -3.92 14.94
N GLY A 206 -0.11 -4.88 15.23
CA GLY A 206 0.17 -6.00 14.33
C GLY A 206 1.46 -6.74 14.67
N VAL A 207 1.81 -7.70 13.83
CA VAL A 207 3.13 -8.34 13.86
C VAL A 207 3.83 -7.97 12.57
N TYR A 208 5.07 -7.52 12.69
CA TYR A 208 5.86 -6.99 11.59
C TYR A 208 7.15 -7.77 11.45
N HIS A 209 7.52 -8.10 10.22
CA HIS A 209 8.85 -8.66 9.93
C HIS A 209 9.76 -7.52 9.51
N ALA A 210 10.92 -7.43 10.15
CA ALA A 210 11.85 -6.35 9.94
C ALA A 210 13.27 -6.84 9.74
N VAL A 211 14.07 -6.02 9.07
CA VAL A 211 15.52 -6.19 8.95
C VAL A 211 16.17 -4.93 9.47
N VAL A 212 17.13 -5.09 10.38
CA VAL A 212 18.00 -4.01 10.84
C VAL A 212 19.37 -4.23 10.23
N SER A 213 19.94 -3.20 9.59
CA SER A 213 21.24 -3.31 8.94
C SER A 213 22.05 -2.03 9.09
N ALA A 214 23.38 -2.16 9.16
CA ALA A 214 24.31 -1.04 9.16
C ALA A 214 25.60 -1.45 8.41
N PRO A 215 26.31 -0.51 7.76
CA PRO A 215 27.60 -0.81 7.14
C PRO A 215 28.62 -1.33 8.16
N GLY A 216 29.22 -2.49 7.89
CA GLY A 216 30.18 -3.11 8.82
C GLY A 216 29.57 -3.98 9.91
N TYR A 217 28.26 -4.24 9.85
CA TYR A 217 27.55 -5.07 10.80
C TYR A 217 26.75 -6.16 10.07
N LEU A 218 26.55 -7.29 10.74
CA LEU A 218 25.67 -8.35 10.25
C LEU A 218 24.21 -7.90 10.36
N PRO A 219 23.39 -8.07 9.30
CA PRO A 219 21.99 -7.70 9.35
C PRO A 219 21.21 -8.64 10.29
N GLU A 220 20.32 -8.07 11.09
CA GLU A 220 19.48 -8.81 12.03
C GLU A 220 18.03 -8.84 11.54
N ARG A 221 17.42 -10.04 11.52
CA ARG A 221 16.01 -10.23 11.14
C ARG A 221 15.16 -10.34 12.40
N LEU A 222 14.11 -9.55 12.47
CA LEU A 222 13.27 -9.41 13.65
C LEU A 222 11.81 -9.67 13.33
N ARG A 223 11.09 -10.26 14.28
CA ARG A 223 9.63 -10.31 14.30
C ARG A 223 9.14 -9.41 15.44
N ILE A 224 8.56 -8.27 15.09
CA ILE A 224 8.20 -7.18 15.99
C ILE A 224 6.68 -7.23 16.26
N PRO A 225 6.24 -7.70 17.44
CA PRO A 225 4.86 -7.56 17.87
C PRO A 225 4.58 -6.14 18.36
N VAL A 226 3.70 -5.41 17.68
CA VAL A 226 3.19 -4.11 18.10
C VAL A 226 1.79 -4.30 18.65
N MET A 227 1.67 -4.21 19.98
CA MET A 227 0.40 -4.40 20.67
C MET A 227 -0.39 -3.09 20.73
N ARG A 228 -1.71 -3.21 20.73
CA ARG A 228 -2.60 -2.09 21.03
C ARG A 228 -2.52 -1.76 22.51
N GLY A 229 -2.32 -0.50 22.86
CA GLY A 229 -2.31 -0.06 24.26
C GLY A 229 -1.67 1.31 24.44
N ASP A 230 -1.61 1.73 25.71
CA ASP A 230 -1.05 3.02 26.12
C ASP A 230 0.49 2.98 26.26
N GLU A 231 1.07 1.77 26.32
CA GLU A 231 2.53 1.61 26.38
C GLU A 231 3.12 1.35 24.99
N PRO A 232 4.19 2.06 24.60
CA PRO A 232 4.83 1.85 23.31
C PRO A 232 5.50 0.48 23.26
N ALA A 233 5.36 -0.21 22.13
CA ALA A 233 6.14 -1.40 21.83
C ALA A 233 7.62 -1.01 21.72
N ARG A 234 8.47 -1.52 22.63
CA ARG A 234 9.89 -1.20 22.67
C ARG A 234 10.71 -2.24 21.92
N VAL A 235 11.53 -1.78 21.00
CA VAL A 235 12.43 -2.60 20.19
C VAL A 235 13.84 -2.06 20.35
N SER A 236 14.70 -2.78 21.06
CA SER A 236 16.11 -2.42 21.22
C SER A 236 16.97 -3.46 20.51
N VAL A 237 17.81 -3.02 19.57
CA VAL A 237 18.58 -3.90 18.67
C VAL A 237 20.03 -3.47 18.69
N SER A 238 20.93 -4.43 18.90
CA SER A 238 22.38 -4.19 18.87
C SER A 238 23.01 -5.14 17.85
N LEU A 239 23.42 -4.59 16.71
CA LEU A 239 24.02 -5.36 15.65
C LEU A 239 25.43 -5.82 16.02
N GLU A 240 25.79 -7.02 15.58
CA GLU A 240 27.14 -7.57 15.73
C GLU A 240 28.04 -7.08 14.58
N PRO A 241 29.27 -6.61 14.86
CA PRO A 241 30.22 -6.25 13.81
C PRO A 241 30.53 -7.45 12.90
N ASP A 242 30.55 -7.22 11.59
CA ASP A 242 30.92 -8.24 10.62
C ASP A 242 32.46 -8.34 10.54
N PRO A 243 33.08 -9.45 10.98
CA PRO A 243 34.54 -9.58 10.98
C PRO A 243 35.15 -9.64 9.58
N LEU A 244 34.34 -9.87 8.54
CA LEU A 244 34.77 -9.93 7.15
C LEU A 244 34.57 -8.60 6.41
N TYR A 245 33.99 -7.59 7.07
CA TYR A 245 33.75 -6.32 6.44
C TYR A 245 35.05 -5.56 6.18
N VAL A 246 35.34 -5.36 4.90
CA VAL A 246 36.38 -4.43 4.44
C VAL A 246 35.65 -3.17 3.99
N ALA A 247 35.84 -2.07 4.73
CA ALA A 247 35.23 -0.80 4.37
C ALA A 247 35.62 -0.43 2.94
N GLU A 248 34.62 -0.25 2.06
CA GLU A 248 34.88 0.30 0.74
C GLU A 248 35.53 1.67 0.93
N ALA A 249 36.76 1.81 0.46
CA ALA A 249 37.45 3.09 0.51
C ALA A 249 36.57 4.11 -0.23
N LYS A 250 36.00 5.07 0.51
CA LYS A 250 35.26 6.18 -0.09
C LYS A 250 36.19 6.81 -1.12
N GLY A 251 35.93 6.55 -2.40
CA GLY A 251 36.74 7.05 -3.49
C GLY A 251 36.90 8.57 -3.36
N PRO A 252 38.00 9.15 -3.88
CA PRO A 252 38.24 10.58 -3.74
C PRO A 252 36.99 11.33 -4.20
N VAL A 253 36.40 12.09 -3.27
CA VAL A 253 35.27 12.96 -3.56
C VAL A 253 35.72 13.84 -4.72
N LYS A 254 35.16 13.60 -5.92
CA LYS A 254 35.39 14.49 -7.05
C LYS A 254 34.77 15.81 -6.63
N VAL A 255 35.62 16.71 -6.13
CA VAL A 255 35.24 18.09 -5.85
C VAL A 255 34.73 18.61 -7.18
N PHE A 256 33.41 18.77 -7.27
CA PHE A 256 32.76 19.27 -8.45
C PHE A 256 33.20 20.73 -8.56
N ASP A 257 34.19 20.98 -9.41
CA ASP A 257 34.79 22.29 -9.56
C ASP A 257 33.76 23.24 -10.17
N LYS A 258 33.19 24.10 -9.32
CA LYS A 258 32.08 24.99 -9.67
C LYS A 258 32.52 26.10 -10.63
N ASP A 259 33.84 26.27 -10.81
CA ASP A 259 34.43 27.33 -11.62
C ASP A 259 34.57 26.98 -13.11
N SER A 260 34.21 25.76 -13.54
CA SER A 260 34.25 25.38 -14.97
C SER A 260 33.03 25.83 -15.79
N ARG A 261 32.11 26.65 -15.25
CA ARG A 261 30.96 27.22 -15.98
C ARG A 261 31.05 28.75 -16.14
N ARG A 262 32.05 29.21 -16.89
CA ARG A 262 31.96 30.49 -17.59
C ARG A 262 32.92 30.45 -18.77
N ILE A 263 32.36 30.23 -19.96
CA ILE A 263 32.69 30.83 -21.26
C ILE A 263 32.02 29.94 -22.32
N GLY A 264 30.88 30.41 -22.80
CA GLY A 264 30.04 29.75 -23.79
C GLY A 264 28.91 30.67 -24.21
N SER A 265 29.28 31.89 -24.60
CA SER A 265 28.43 32.81 -25.34
C SER A 265 28.10 32.20 -26.70
N GLY A 266 26.82 31.98 -26.98
CA GLY A 266 26.36 31.50 -28.27
C GLY A 266 24.86 31.63 -28.41
N ALA A 267 24.44 32.74 -29.03
CA ALA A 267 23.07 33.03 -29.39
C ALA A 267 22.49 31.99 -30.35
N SER A 268 21.22 31.63 -30.16
CA SER A 268 20.24 31.60 -31.25
C SER A 268 18.83 31.51 -30.71
N ALA A 269 18.05 32.54 -31.04
CA ALA A 269 16.61 32.47 -31.07
C ALA A 269 16.20 31.44 -32.14
N GLY A 270 15.29 30.53 -31.79
CA GLY A 270 14.81 29.48 -32.68
C GLY A 270 13.44 28.97 -32.25
N THR A 271 12.42 29.64 -32.78
CA THR A 271 11.11 29.13 -33.21
C THR A 271 10.51 27.92 -32.47
N VAL A 272 9.37 28.17 -31.82
CA VAL A 272 8.39 27.17 -31.39
C VAL A 272 7.82 26.47 -32.62
N GLY A 273 8.36 25.30 -32.95
CA GLY A 273 7.77 24.36 -33.91
C GLY A 273 6.86 23.39 -33.17
N ALA A 274 5.57 23.41 -33.49
CA ALA A 274 4.63 22.37 -33.07
C ALA A 274 5.12 21.00 -33.56
N VAL A 275 5.28 20.07 -32.62
CA VAL A 275 5.55 18.67 -32.93
C VAL A 275 4.23 18.03 -33.35
N GLU A 276 4.02 17.94 -34.67
CA GLU A 276 3.00 17.08 -35.26
C GLU A 276 3.41 15.62 -35.04
N VAL A 277 2.74 14.97 -34.09
CA VAL A 277 2.87 13.53 -33.86
C VAL A 277 2.19 12.80 -35.01
N ARG A 278 2.99 12.35 -36.00
CA ARG A 278 2.52 11.40 -37.02
C ARG A 278 2.22 10.06 -36.36
N PRO A 279 1.01 9.49 -36.51
CA PRO A 279 0.76 8.10 -36.13
C PRO A 279 1.57 7.15 -37.03
N PRO A 280 2.01 5.99 -36.51
CA PRO A 280 2.70 4.97 -37.30
C PRO A 280 1.79 4.45 -38.42
N PRO A 281 2.37 4.03 -39.57
CA PRO A 281 1.59 3.49 -40.68
C PRO A 281 0.84 2.23 -40.23
N ARG A 282 -0.47 2.20 -40.49
CA ARG A 282 -1.30 1.00 -40.35
C ARG A 282 -0.74 -0.08 -41.26
N GLY A 283 -0.08 -1.08 -40.67
CA GLY A 283 0.23 -2.32 -41.34
C GLY A 283 -1.06 -2.97 -41.82
N THR A 284 -1.11 -3.24 -43.12
CA THR A 284 -2.16 -3.99 -43.80
C THR A 284 -2.30 -5.38 -43.19
N PRO A 285 -3.52 -5.87 -42.90
CA PRO A 285 -3.70 -7.26 -42.49
C PRO A 285 -3.40 -8.19 -43.66
N SER A 286 -2.37 -9.02 -43.50
CA SER A 286 -2.09 -10.13 -44.41
C SER A 286 -3.21 -11.17 -44.27
N ARG A 287 -4.05 -11.26 -45.31
CA ARG A 287 -4.98 -12.36 -45.54
C ARG A 287 -4.18 -13.64 -45.80
N ALA A 288 -4.01 -14.46 -44.77
CA ALA A 288 -3.71 -15.87 -44.97
C ALA A 288 -5.03 -16.65 -45.03
N CYS A 289 -5.50 -16.88 -46.25
CA CYS A 289 -6.43 -17.96 -46.54
C CYS A 289 -5.70 -19.28 -46.35
N LEU A 290 -6.25 -20.20 -45.54
CA LEU A 290 -6.18 -21.62 -45.87
C LEU A 290 -7.49 -22.34 -45.48
N PRO A 291 -7.94 -23.31 -46.30
CA PRO A 291 -9.22 -23.99 -46.19
C PRO A 291 -9.10 -25.28 -45.37
N GLY A 292 -10.20 -25.74 -44.78
CA GLY A 292 -10.19 -27.00 -44.03
C GLY A 292 -11.55 -27.41 -43.49
N SER A 293 -12.49 -27.65 -44.40
CA SER A 293 -13.71 -28.42 -44.18
C SER A 293 -13.42 -29.81 -43.56
N SER A 294 -14.14 -30.21 -42.51
CA SER A 294 -14.97 -31.42 -42.54
C SER A 294 -15.82 -31.60 -41.26
N PRO A 295 -17.09 -32.03 -41.36
CA PRO A 295 -17.97 -32.30 -40.22
C PRO A 295 -18.04 -33.80 -39.87
N ALA A 296 -18.81 -34.07 -38.81
CA ALA A 296 -19.38 -35.35 -38.37
C ALA A 296 -18.59 -36.15 -37.33
N ARG A 297 -19.18 -36.24 -36.12
CA ARG A 297 -19.46 -37.56 -35.55
C ARG A 297 -20.70 -37.56 -34.68
N ALA A 298 -21.48 -38.61 -34.90
CA ALA A 298 -22.76 -38.91 -34.35
C ALA A 298 -22.69 -39.42 -32.91
N SER A 299 -23.83 -39.26 -32.25
CA SER A 299 -24.41 -40.07 -31.18
C SER A 299 -23.91 -41.52 -31.07
N GLY A 300 -23.62 -41.89 -29.83
CA GLY A 300 -23.70 -43.23 -29.23
C GLY A 300 -24.06 -43.04 -27.77
#